data_AF-R9KFS7-F1
#
_entry.id   AF-R9KFS7-F1
#
_cell.length_a   1.000
_cell.length_b   1.000
_cell.length_c   1.000
_cell.angle_alpha   90.00
_cell.angle_beta   90.00
_cell.angle_gamma   90.00
#
_symmetry.space_group_name_H-M   'P 1'
#
loop_
_entity.id
_entity.type
_entity.pdbx_description
1 polymer ?
#
loop_
_entity_poly.entity_id
_entity_poly.type
_entity_poly.pdbx_seq_one_letter_code
_entity_poly.pdbx_strand_id
1 'polypeptide(L)'
;METKRRHIPTWLYKLGGRLDKQYAEIVSALSDINAFNAGKKRDKALELIAAWLPDVEKFSKEISKQQAYIDSLKERIGQESDYAGRMRDEKYEQELKVQKANQRIFELQKTNQQVERLLKKIPPEVLEELQKSNRNRAKER
;
A
#
# COMPACT_ATOMS: atom_id res chain seq x y z
N MET A 1 1.27 10.64 19.18
CA MET A 1 1.79 9.86 18.04
C MET A 1 2.79 8.85 18.60
N GLU A 2 2.36 7.65 18.95
CA GLU A 2 3.27 6.60 19.42
C GLU A 2 4.00 6.00 18.22
N THR A 3 5.31 6.27 18.12
CA THR A 3 6.11 5.63 17.08
C THR A 3 6.30 4.17 17.47
N LYS A 4 5.65 3.22 16.78
CA LYS A 4 5.86 1.76 16.91
C LYS A 4 7.25 1.31 16.42
N ARG A 5 8.30 2.04 16.79
CA ARG A 5 9.68 1.80 16.36
C ARG A 5 10.28 0.67 17.20
N ARG A 6 10.57 -0.45 16.56
CA ARG A 6 11.36 -1.53 17.16
C ARG A 6 12.84 -1.20 16.95
N HIS A 7 13.55 -0.89 18.02
CA HIS A 7 14.97 -0.56 17.97
C HIS A 7 15.83 -1.84 17.94
N ILE A 8 16.78 -1.91 17.01
CA ILE A 8 17.77 -3.00 16.98
C ILE A 8 18.74 -2.77 18.16
N PRO A 9 18.84 -3.70 19.13
CA PRO A 9 19.64 -3.47 20.31
C PRO A 9 21.12 -3.21 19.97
N THR A 10 21.73 -2.21 20.62
CA THR A 10 23.14 -1.85 20.38
C THR A 10 24.11 -3.00 20.67
N TRP A 11 23.73 -3.90 21.60
CA TRP A 11 24.52 -5.10 21.90
C TRP A 11 24.63 -6.05 20.70
N LEU A 12 23.65 -6.07 19.79
CA LEU A 12 23.65 -6.95 18.62
C LEU A 12 24.79 -6.55 17.66
N TYR A 13 24.99 -5.25 17.43
CA TYR A 13 26.10 -4.74 16.63
C TYR A 13 27.46 -5.07 17.24
N LYS A 14 27.59 -4.91 18.57
CA LYS A 14 28.82 -5.28 19.29
C LYS A 14 29.09 -6.78 19.20
N LEU A 15 28.05 -7.60 19.32
CA LEU A 15 28.16 -9.05 19.17
C LEU A 15 28.58 -9.44 17.76
N GLY A 16 27.97 -8.86 16.72
CA GLY A 16 28.35 -9.11 15.33
C GLY A 16 29.83 -8.81 15.07
N GLY A 17 30.33 -7.67 15.54
CA GLY A 17 31.76 -7.33 15.43
C GLY A 17 32.69 -8.26 16.24
N ARG A 18 32.22 -8.85 17.34
CA ARG A 18 32.97 -9.88 18.08
C ARG A 18 32.99 -11.21 17.33
N LEU A 19 31.84 -11.64 16.81
CA LEU A 19 31.69 -12.87 16.03
C LEU A 19 32.57 -12.85 14.78
N ASP A 20 32.68 -11.70 14.11
CA ASP A 20 33.53 -11.52 12.93
C ASP A 20 35.03 -11.69 13.24
N LYS A 21 35.49 -11.14 14.37
CA LYS A 21 36.87 -11.34 14.85
C LYS A 21 37.13 -12.80 15.21
N GLN A 22 36.19 -13.45 15.91
CA GLN A 22 36.30 -14.87 16.26
C GLN A 22 36.28 -15.77 15.02
N TYR A 23 35.49 -15.42 14.01
CA TYR A 23 35.49 -16.10 12.72
C TYR A 23 36.88 -16.05 12.06
N ALA A 24 37.50 -14.87 12.00
CA ALA A 24 38.86 -14.74 11.45
C ALA A 24 39.88 -15.57 12.23
N GLU A 25 39.77 -15.62 13.56
CA GLU A 25 40.63 -16.45 14.41
C GLU A 25 40.43 -17.95 14.17
N ILE A 26 39.18 -18.41 14.04
CA ILE A 26 38.83 -19.80 13.71
C ILE A 26 39.38 -20.18 12.33
N VAL A 27 39.19 -19.33 11.32
CA VAL A 27 39.70 -19.57 9.96
C VAL A 27 41.23 -19.68 9.95
N SER A 28 41.91 -18.80 10.69
CA SER A 28 43.35 -18.86 10.86
C SER A 28 43.78 -20.16 11.55
N ALA A 29 43.15 -20.52 12.67
CA ALA A 29 43.45 -21.73 13.43
C ALA A 29 43.24 -23.02 12.60
N LEU A 30 42.20 -23.05 11.76
CA LEU A 30 41.92 -24.16 10.85
C LEU A 30 42.95 -24.25 9.71
N SER A 31 43.36 -23.11 9.14
CA SER A 31 44.35 -23.05 8.05
C SER A 31 45.75 -23.47 8.50
N ASP A 32 46.01 -23.31 9.80
CA ASP A 32 47.28 -23.60 10.44
C ASP A 32 47.53 -25.11 10.70
N ILE A 33 46.52 -25.95 10.48
CA ILE A 33 46.55 -27.41 10.69
C ILE A 33 47.36 -28.08 9.58
N ASN A 34 48.34 -28.91 9.97
CA ASN A 34 49.11 -29.75 9.05
C ASN A 34 49.32 -31.16 9.62
N ALA A 35 49.77 -32.10 8.77
CA ALA A 35 49.92 -33.51 9.13
C ALA A 35 50.85 -33.77 10.35
N PHE A 36 51.73 -32.81 10.69
CA PHE A 36 52.69 -32.94 11.80
C PHE A 36 52.18 -32.36 13.13
N ASN A 37 51.17 -31.47 13.11
CA ASN A 37 50.63 -30.80 14.30
C ASN A 37 49.11 -31.00 14.50
N ALA A 38 48.51 -31.88 13.69
CA ALA A 38 47.07 -32.00 13.52
C ALA A 38 46.29 -32.21 14.81
N GLY A 39 46.77 -33.02 15.75
CA GLY A 39 46.06 -33.29 17.01
C GLY A 39 45.80 -32.02 17.82
N LYS A 40 46.87 -31.39 18.32
CA LYS A 40 46.76 -30.21 19.19
C LYS A 40 46.10 -29.00 18.50
N LYS A 41 46.38 -28.78 17.20
CA LYS A 41 45.78 -27.65 16.47
C LYS A 41 44.31 -27.88 16.15
N ARG A 42 43.90 -29.12 15.88
CA ARG A 42 42.49 -29.49 15.73
C ARG A 42 41.72 -29.28 17.02
N ASP A 43 42.26 -29.71 18.16
CA ASP A 43 41.61 -29.55 19.46
C ASP A 43 41.40 -28.06 19.78
N LYS A 44 42.42 -27.22 19.54
CA LYS A 44 42.30 -25.76 19.71
C LYS A 44 41.25 -25.14 18.79
N ALA A 45 41.18 -25.58 17.53
CA ALA A 45 40.15 -25.10 16.61
C ALA A 45 38.74 -25.52 17.06
N LEU A 46 38.59 -26.76 17.57
CA LEU A 46 37.33 -27.25 18.13
C LEU A 46 36.90 -26.44 19.36
N GLU A 47 37.82 -26.09 20.26
CA GLU A 47 37.52 -25.24 21.41
C GLU A 47 37.04 -23.84 20.99
N LEU A 48 37.70 -23.21 20.03
CA LEU A 48 37.31 -21.90 19.51
C LEU A 48 35.91 -21.94 18.88
N ILE A 49 35.61 -22.99 18.09
CA ILE A 49 34.29 -23.19 17.49
C ILE A 49 33.24 -23.44 18.56
N ALA A 50 33.51 -24.29 19.56
CA ALA A 50 32.58 -24.59 20.64
C ALA A 50 32.23 -23.36 21.48
N ALA A 51 33.20 -22.46 21.71
CA ALA A 51 32.97 -21.20 22.40
C ALA A 51 32.20 -20.17 21.54
N TRP A 52 32.37 -20.21 20.22
CA TRP A 52 31.73 -19.28 19.27
C TRP A 52 30.28 -19.64 18.96
N LEU A 53 29.96 -20.93 18.88
CA LEU A 53 28.66 -21.45 18.41
C LEU A 53 27.44 -20.86 19.15
N PRO A 54 27.40 -20.81 20.50
CA PRO A 54 26.23 -20.31 21.22
C PRO A 54 25.92 -18.83 20.92
N ASP A 55 26.96 -18.02 20.74
CA ASP A 55 26.82 -16.60 20.42
C ASP A 55 26.31 -16.40 18.99
N VAL A 56 26.74 -17.25 18.03
CA VAL A 56 26.23 -17.25 16.66
C VAL A 56 24.75 -17.62 16.62
N GLU A 57 24.35 -18.67 17.34
CA GLU A 57 22.94 -19.09 17.42
C GLU A 57 22.05 -17.98 17.97
N LYS A 58 22.50 -17.34 19.06
CA LYS A 58 21.80 -16.20 19.67
C LYS A 58 21.71 -15.02 18.69
N PHE A 59 22.79 -14.70 17.99
CA PHE A 59 22.83 -13.62 17.01
C PHE A 59 21.87 -13.90 15.83
N SER A 60 21.93 -15.11 15.26
CA SER A 60 21.07 -15.56 14.15
C SER A 60 19.58 -15.49 14.49
N LYS A 61 19.21 -15.91 15.72
CA LYS A 61 17.83 -15.83 16.21
C LYS A 61 17.32 -14.39 16.27
N GLU A 62 18.14 -13.45 16.73
CA GLU A 62 17.74 -12.04 16.77
C GLU A 62 17.67 -11.41 15.38
N ILE A 63 18.61 -11.72 14.48
CA ILE A 63 18.55 -11.27 13.08
C ILE A 63 17.26 -11.76 12.41
N SER A 64 16.90 -13.03 12.60
CA SER A 64 15.67 -13.61 12.04
C SER A 64 14.41 -12.88 12.54
N LYS A 65 14.37 -12.50 13.83
CA LYS A 65 13.26 -11.70 14.37
C LYS A 65 13.19 -10.29 13.77
N GLN A 66 14.32 -9.66 13.50
CA GLN A 66 14.35 -8.36 12.85
C GLN A 66 13.88 -8.46 11.39
N GLN A 67 14.29 -9.54 10.69
CA GLN A 67 13.87 -9.78 9.30
C GLN A 67 12.35 -9.98 9.19
N ALA A 68 11.77 -10.86 10.02
CA ALA A 68 10.33 -11.08 10.05
C ALA A 68 9.54 -9.78 10.37
N TYR A 69 10.10 -8.93 11.24
CA TYR A 69 9.51 -7.63 11.52
C TYR A 69 9.56 -6.69 10.30
N ILE A 70 10.70 -6.62 9.60
CA ILE A 70 10.84 -5.85 8.36
C ILE A 70 9.83 -6.33 7.30
N ASP A 71 9.66 -7.63 7.14
CA ASP A 71 8.74 -8.20 6.16
C ASP A 71 7.29 -7.83 6.50
N SER A 72 6.89 -7.89 7.78
CA SER A 72 5.58 -7.42 8.22
C SER A 72 5.35 -5.93 7.97
N LEU A 73 6.39 -5.10 8.05
CA LEU A 73 6.30 -3.67 7.76
C LEU A 73 6.13 -3.42 6.26
N LYS A 74 6.89 -4.14 5.42
CA LYS A 74 6.76 -4.07 3.96
C LYS A 74 5.34 -4.47 3.51
N GLU A 75 4.81 -5.54 4.09
CA GLU A 75 3.44 -5.99 3.80
C GLU A 75 2.40 -4.92 4.14
N ARG A 76 2.50 -4.31 5.33
CA ARG A 76 1.59 -3.23 5.74
C ARG A 76 1.68 -2.01 4.82
N ILE A 77 2.90 -1.62 4.42
CA ILE A 77 3.10 -0.52 3.46
C ILE A 77 2.47 -0.87 2.10
N GLY A 78 2.63 -2.11 1.64
CA GLY A 78 2.01 -2.59 0.40
C GLY A 78 0.47 -2.51 0.46
N GLN A 79 -0.13 -3.05 1.52
CA GLN A 79 -1.59 -3.00 1.72
C GLN A 79 -2.14 -1.57 1.79
N GLU A 80 -1.43 -0.66 2.47
CA GLU A 80 -1.83 0.75 2.56
C GLU A 80 -1.72 1.46 1.21
N SER A 81 -0.65 1.21 0.45
CA SER A 81 -0.48 1.71 -0.92
C SER A 81 -1.61 1.22 -1.85
N ASP A 82 -1.95 -0.06 -1.79
CA ASP A 82 -3.01 -0.66 -2.60
C ASP A 82 -4.39 -0.08 -2.25
N TYR A 83 -4.66 0.12 -0.96
CA TYR A 83 -5.90 0.76 -0.50
C TYR A 83 -6.01 2.21 -0.97
N ALA A 84 -4.93 2.99 -0.82
CA ALA A 84 -4.90 4.38 -1.28
C ALA A 84 -5.07 4.50 -2.79
N GLY A 85 -4.50 3.57 -3.57
CA GLY A 85 -4.69 3.47 -5.01
C GLY A 85 -6.17 3.28 -5.37
N ARG A 86 -6.82 2.26 -4.79
CA ARG A 86 -8.24 1.97 -5.05
C ARG A 86 -9.16 3.13 -4.70
N MET A 87 -8.96 3.77 -3.55
CA MET A 87 -9.76 4.92 -3.12
C MET A 87 -9.61 6.13 -4.08
N ARG A 88 -8.42 6.32 -4.65
CA ARG A 88 -8.18 7.39 -5.63
C ARG A 88 -8.92 7.11 -6.94
N ASP A 89 -8.86 5.88 -7.42
CA ASP A 89 -9.49 5.49 -8.69
C ASP A 89 -11.02 5.54 -8.59
N GLU A 90 -11.61 5.03 -7.51
CA GLU A 90 -13.05 5.11 -7.26
C GLU A 90 -13.54 6.56 -7.17
N LYS A 91 -12.79 7.42 -6.48
CA LYS A 91 -13.12 8.86 -6.38
C LYS A 91 -13.07 9.53 -7.76
N TYR A 92 -12.06 9.21 -8.57
CA TYR A 92 -11.95 9.75 -9.93
C TYR A 92 -13.13 9.33 -10.82
N GLU A 93 -13.57 8.07 -10.74
CA GLU A 93 -14.76 7.62 -11.48
C GLU A 93 -16.05 8.33 -11.04
N GLN A 94 -16.21 8.56 -9.73
CA GLN A 94 -17.36 9.31 -9.21
C GLN A 94 -17.35 10.77 -9.66
N GLU A 95 -16.20 11.44 -9.61
CA GLU A 95 -16.04 12.81 -10.13
C GLU A 95 -16.40 12.90 -11.62
N LEU A 96 -15.98 11.91 -12.41
CA LEU A 96 -16.31 11.83 -13.84
C LEU A 96 -17.82 11.65 -14.08
N LYS A 97 -18.49 10.80 -13.27
CA LYS A 97 -19.95 10.62 -13.34
C LYS A 97 -20.70 11.91 -12.99
N VAL A 98 -20.25 12.62 -11.94
CA VAL A 98 -20.83 13.91 -11.54
C VAL A 98 -20.64 14.96 -12.64
N GLN A 99 -19.47 15.05 -13.27
CA GLN A 99 -19.24 15.95 -14.40
C GLN A 99 -20.20 15.67 -15.56
N LYS A 100 -20.36 14.40 -15.96
CA LYS A 100 -21.28 14.01 -17.04
C LYS A 100 -22.73 14.36 -16.69
N ALA A 101 -23.16 14.11 -15.45
CA ALA A 101 -24.49 14.46 -14.99
C ALA A 101 -24.73 15.98 -15.02
N ASN A 102 -23.75 16.77 -14.58
CA ASN A 102 -23.84 18.24 -14.59
C ASN A 102 -23.91 18.80 -16.01
N GLN A 103 -23.13 18.26 -16.95
CA GLN A 103 -23.25 18.62 -18.36
C GLN A 103 -24.67 18.36 -18.88
N ARG A 104 -25.24 17.19 -18.53
CA ARG A 104 -26.60 16.86 -18.94
C ARG A 104 -27.66 17.77 -18.33
N ILE A 105 -27.52 18.13 -17.05
CA ILE A 105 -28.40 19.12 -16.40
C ILE A 105 -28.31 20.47 -17.12
N PHE A 106 -27.11 20.91 -17.47
CA PHE A 106 -26.91 22.17 -18.18
C PHE A 106 -27.59 22.17 -19.56
N GLU A 107 -27.46 21.07 -20.32
CA GLU A 107 -28.16 20.89 -21.60
C GLU A 107 -29.69 20.95 -21.45
N LEU A 108 -30.22 20.27 -20.43
CA LEU A 108 -31.65 20.25 -20.13
C LEU A 108 -32.16 21.64 -19.74
N GLN A 109 -31.41 22.37 -18.90
CA GLN A 109 -31.76 23.74 -18.53
C GLN A 109 -31.78 24.67 -19.74
N LYS A 110 -30.79 24.56 -20.64
CA LYS A 110 -30.76 25.32 -21.89
C LYS A 110 -31.98 25.02 -22.76
N THR A 111 -32.35 23.75 -22.89
CA THR A 111 -33.54 23.31 -23.63
C THR A 111 -34.82 23.87 -22.99
N ASN A 112 -34.92 23.80 -21.66
CA ASN A 112 -36.09 24.31 -20.94
C ASN A 112 -36.25 25.82 -21.11
N GLN A 113 -35.16 26.59 -21.06
CA GLN A 113 -35.18 28.03 -21.36
C GLN A 113 -35.64 28.33 -22.80
N GLN A 114 -35.26 27.50 -23.77
CA GLN A 114 -35.74 27.65 -25.16
C GLN A 114 -37.24 27.39 -25.26
N VAL A 115 -37.75 26.35 -24.57
CA VAL A 115 -39.19 26.04 -24.49
C VAL A 115 -39.95 27.18 -23.82
N GLU A 116 -39.47 27.70 -22.69
CA GLU A 116 -40.10 28.85 -22.01
C GLU A 116 -40.17 30.10 -22.89
N ARG A 117 -39.10 30.38 -23.65
CA ARG A 117 -39.09 31.49 -24.63
C ARG A 117 -40.10 31.28 -25.74
N LEU A 118 -40.27 30.05 -26.22
CA LEU A 118 -41.28 29.71 -27.23
C LEU A 118 -42.68 29.89 -26.67
N LEU A 119 -42.97 29.37 -25.47
CA LEU A 119 -44.28 29.51 -24.82
C LEU A 119 -44.67 30.99 -24.64
N LYS A 120 -43.74 31.86 -24.26
CA LYS A 120 -43.98 33.30 -24.12
C LYS A 120 -44.28 34.02 -25.44
N LYS A 121 -43.93 33.42 -26.59
CA LYS A 121 -44.21 33.97 -27.92
C LYS A 121 -45.52 33.48 -28.52
N ILE A 122 -46.17 32.50 -27.90
CA ILE A 122 -47.47 32.00 -28.37
C ILE A 122 -48.55 32.99 -27.93
N PRO A 123 -49.34 33.55 -28.86
CA PRO A 123 -50.45 34.42 -28.52
C PRO A 123 -51.49 33.67 -27.66
N PRO A 124 -52.05 34.29 -26.62
CA PRO A 124 -52.98 33.64 -25.69
C PRO A 124 -54.23 33.09 -26.39
N GLU A 125 -54.65 33.68 -27.52
CA GLU A 125 -55.81 33.22 -28.30
C GLU A 125 -55.60 31.80 -28.86
N VAL A 126 -54.37 31.47 -29.26
CA VAL A 126 -54.00 30.15 -29.81
C VAL A 126 -53.93 29.08 -28.71
N LEU A 127 -53.51 29.46 -27.49
CA LEU A 127 -53.50 28.57 -26.33
C LEU A 127 -54.91 28.19 -25.87
N GLU A 128 -55.86 29.12 -25.94
CA GLU A 128 -57.27 28.84 -25.64
C GLU A 128 -57.91 27.91 -26.66
N GLU A 129 -57.62 28.06 -27.96
CA GLU A 129 -58.08 27.15 -29.01
C GLU A 129 -57.52 25.73 -28.85
N LEU A 130 -56.24 25.60 -28.46
CA LEU A 130 -55.63 24.31 -28.15
C LEU A 130 -56.24 23.64 -26.91
N GLN A 131 -56.60 24.40 -25.88
CA GLN A 131 -57.28 23.86 -24.70
C GLN A 131 -58.73 23.42 -25.01
N LYS A 132 -59.48 24.20 -25.80
CA LYS A 132 -60.83 23.85 -26.23
C LYS A 132 -60.83 22.59 -27.11
N SER A 133 -59.91 22.48 -28.08
CA SER A 133 -59.78 21.31 -28.95
C SER A 133 -59.36 20.03 -28.20
N ASN A 134 -58.43 20.10 -27.24
CA ASN A 134 -58.06 18.95 -26.41
C ASN A 134 -59.20 18.49 -25.47
N ARG A 135 -59.95 19.43 -24.87
CA ARG A 135 -61.13 19.08 -24.05
C ARG A 135 -62.23 18.43 -24.87
N ASN A 136 -62.39 18.81 -26.13
CA ASN A 136 -63.35 18.19 -27.05
C ASN A 136 -62.89 16.78 -27.45
N ARG A 137 -61.60 16.61 -27.78
CA ARG A 137 -61.01 15.30 -28.13
C ARG A 137 -61.03 14.27 -26.99
N ALA A 138 -60.93 14.72 -25.74
CA ALA A 138 -61.00 13.86 -24.55
C ALA A 138 -62.44 13.47 -24.16
N LYS A 139 -63.45 14.15 -24.69
CA LYS A 139 -64.88 13.81 -24.51
C LYS A 139 -65.42 12.87 -25.59
N GLU A 140 -64.70 12.67 -26.69
CA GLU A 140 -65.05 11.77 -27.80
C GLU A 140 -64.35 10.39 -27.73
N ARG A 141 -63.63 10.09 -26.64
CA ARG A 141 -63.05 8.76 -26.33
C ARG A 141 -63.66 8.20 -25.06
#